data_AF-A0A2E7MU61-F1
#
_entry.id   AF-A0A2E7MU61-F1
#
_cell.length_a   1.000
_cell.length_b   1.000
_cell.length_c   1.000
_cell.angle_alpha   90.00
_cell.angle_beta   90.00
_cell.angle_gamma   90.00
#
_symmetry.space_group_name_H-M   'P 1'
#
loop_
_entity.id
_entity.type
_entity.pdbx_description
1 polymer ?
#
loop_
_entity_poly.entity_id
_entity_poly.type
_entity_poly.pdbx_seq_one_letter_code
_entity_poly.pdbx_strand_id
1 'polypeptide(L)'
;MSLPKSITIGGVRVRIRLGDLGDDDCYGMYSHRRKLITIDKTLKGKELHDTVRHEMLHASLAISGLSYSESYEEESIVRCMDEIYFPAWERFTKRFNSE
;
A
#
# COMPACT_ATOMS: atom_id res chain seq x y z
N MET A 1 -1.43 -2.87 -18.67
CA MET A 1 -1.28 -2.74 -17.21
C MET A 1 -1.18 -1.26 -16.86
N SER A 2 -2.23 -0.70 -16.27
CA SER A 2 -2.21 0.70 -15.81
C SER A 2 -2.22 0.72 -14.28
N LEU A 3 -1.29 1.47 -13.68
CA LEU A 3 -1.26 1.64 -12.22
C LEU A 3 -2.47 2.48 -11.79
N PRO A 4 -3.38 1.97 -10.94
CA PRO A 4 -4.50 2.76 -10.44
C PRO A 4 -4.02 4.00 -9.69
N LYS A 5 -4.57 5.19 -10.01
CA LYS A 5 -4.20 6.45 -9.32
C LYS A 5 -4.64 6.51 -7.85
N SER A 6 -5.55 5.64 -7.43
CA SER A 6 -5.99 5.51 -6.04
C SER A 6 -6.67 4.17 -5.77
N ILE A 7 -6.62 3.74 -4.52
CA ILE A 7 -7.26 2.53 -3.97
C ILE A 7 -7.96 2.87 -2.64
N THR A 8 -9.03 2.15 -2.31
CA THR A 8 -9.70 2.29 -1.00
C THR A 8 -9.24 1.16 -0.07
N ILE A 9 -8.68 1.54 1.08
CA ILE A 9 -8.15 0.65 2.12
C ILE A 9 -8.86 0.99 3.43
N GLY A 10 -9.57 0.03 4.05
CA GLY A 10 -10.30 0.27 5.30
C GLY A 10 -11.27 1.47 5.23
N GLY A 11 -11.94 1.68 4.11
CA GLY A 11 -12.82 2.83 3.87
C GLY A 11 -12.10 4.15 3.55
N VAL A 12 -10.78 4.22 3.66
CA VAL A 12 -9.99 5.42 3.38
C VAL A 12 -9.48 5.40 1.93
N ARG A 13 -9.68 6.50 1.20
CA ARG A 13 -9.12 6.67 -0.14
C ARG A 13 -7.64 7.02 -0.08
N VAL A 14 -6.78 6.12 -0.53
CA VAL A 14 -5.33 6.28 -0.63
C VAL A 14 -4.94 6.54 -2.08
N ARG A 15 -4.20 7.63 -2.33
CA ARG A 15 -3.67 7.97 -3.66
C ARG A 15 -2.39 7.19 -3.94
N ILE A 16 -2.13 6.89 -5.21
CA ILE A 16 -0.89 6.25 -5.67
C ILE A 16 -0.26 7.14 -6.74
N ARG A 17 1.02 7.43 -6.60
CA ARG A 17 1.77 8.28 -7.54
C ARG A 17 3.15 7.69 -7.80
N LEU A 18 3.61 7.79 -9.05
CA LEU A 18 5.03 7.63 -9.39
C LEU A 18 5.79 8.92 -9.11
N GLY A 19 6.89 8.82 -8.38
CA GLY A 19 7.71 9.94 -7.94
C GLY A 19 9.20 9.64 -8.09
N ASP A 20 10.02 10.66 -7.83
CA ASP A 20 11.45 10.49 -7.64
C ASP A 20 11.68 10.39 -6.13
N LEU A 21 12.18 9.25 -5.65
CA LEU A 21 12.41 9.03 -4.22
C LEU A 21 13.86 9.34 -3.80
N GLY A 22 14.75 9.67 -4.74
CA GLY A 22 16.05 10.30 -4.49
C GLY A 22 17.13 9.45 -3.80
N ASP A 23 16.77 8.33 -3.15
CA ASP A 23 17.69 7.38 -2.50
C ASP A 23 17.64 6.02 -3.21
N ASP A 24 18.82 5.41 -3.41
CA ASP A 24 19.00 4.16 -4.17
C ASP A 24 18.25 2.94 -3.57
N ASP A 25 17.87 3.00 -2.28
CA ASP A 25 17.19 1.90 -1.58
C ASP A 25 15.71 2.20 -1.24
N CYS A 26 15.17 3.36 -1.62
CA CYS A 26 13.77 3.71 -1.34
C CYS A 26 12.87 3.49 -2.56
N TYR A 27 12.39 2.25 -2.71
CA TYR A 27 11.51 1.87 -3.82
C TYR A 27 10.06 2.36 -3.65
N GLY A 28 9.60 2.51 -2.42
CA GLY A 28 8.24 2.91 -2.09
C GLY A 28 8.16 3.59 -0.73
N MET A 29 7.14 4.43 -0.57
CA MET A 29 6.81 5.04 0.72
C MET A 29 5.33 5.42 0.83
N TYR A 30 4.70 4.93 1.88
CA TYR A 30 3.38 5.35 2.33
C TYR A 30 3.45 6.50 3.35
N SER A 31 2.73 7.59 3.06
CA SER A 31 2.52 8.70 4.00
C SER A 31 1.12 8.63 4.61
N HIS A 32 1.03 8.23 5.88
CA HIS A 32 -0.25 8.17 6.60
C HIS A 32 -0.95 9.54 6.69
N ARG A 33 -0.19 10.63 6.86
CA ARG A 33 -0.76 11.98 6.92
C ARG A 33 -1.35 12.42 5.57
N ARG A 34 -0.69 12.11 4.45
CA ARG A 34 -1.10 12.54 3.11
C ARG A 34 -2.05 11.57 2.41
N LYS A 35 -2.26 10.38 2.99
CA LYS A 35 -2.96 9.24 2.38
C LYS A 35 -2.45 8.99 0.96
N LEU A 36 -1.13 8.87 0.84
CA LEU A 36 -0.42 8.79 -0.43
C LEU A 36 0.65 7.70 -0.36
N ILE A 37 0.58 6.77 -1.30
CA ILE A 37 1.68 5.87 -1.66
C ILE A 37 2.46 6.54 -2.79
N THR A 38 3.75 6.72 -2.58
CA THR A 38 4.70 7.13 -3.61
C THR A 38 5.55 5.93 -3.97
N ILE A 39 5.65 5.62 -5.26
CA ILE A 39 6.52 4.56 -5.76
C ILE A 39 7.55 5.19 -6.67
N ASP A 40 8.77 4.67 -6.65
CA ASP A 40 9.81 5.17 -7.54
C ASP A 40 9.41 4.96 -9.01
N LYS A 41 9.57 6.01 -9.82
CA LYS A 41 9.18 6.05 -11.23
C LYS A 41 9.98 5.07 -12.12
N THR A 42 11.12 4.58 -11.65
CA THR A 42 11.99 3.67 -12.40
C THR A 42 11.48 2.23 -12.37
N LEU A 43 10.68 1.87 -11.36
CA LEU A 43 10.18 0.51 -11.17
C LEU A 43 9.14 0.11 -12.21
N LYS A 44 9.23 -1.16 -12.65
CA LYS A 44 8.33 -1.73 -13.65
C LYS A 44 7.97 -3.18 -13.32
N GLY A 45 6.91 -3.66 -13.98
CA GLY A 45 6.51 -5.06 -13.93
C GLY A 45 6.34 -5.59 -12.51
N LYS A 46 7.07 -6.65 -12.18
CA LYS A 46 7.00 -7.34 -10.89
C LYS A 46 7.47 -6.47 -9.73
N GLU A 47 8.55 -5.71 -9.89
CA GLU A 47 9.08 -4.86 -8.81
C GLU A 47 8.06 -3.78 -8.42
N LEU A 48 7.50 -3.08 -9.41
CA LEU A 48 6.42 -2.12 -9.19
C LEU A 48 5.24 -2.75 -8.43
N HIS A 49 4.83 -3.95 -8.87
CA HIS A 49 3.72 -4.67 -8.23
C HIS A 49 4.02 -5.04 -6.78
N ASP A 50 5.20 -5.59 -6.51
CA ASP A 50 5.60 -6.04 -5.17
C ASP A 50 5.83 -4.85 -4.23
N THR A 51 6.37 -3.73 -4.74
CA THR A 51 6.50 -2.49 -3.96
C THR A 51 5.13 -1.90 -3.62
N VAL A 52 4.18 -1.84 -4.56
CA VAL A 52 2.82 -1.35 -4.25
C VAL A 52 2.16 -2.24 -3.21
N ARG A 53 2.32 -3.57 -3.33
CA ARG A 53 1.83 -4.54 -2.36
C ARG A 53 2.38 -4.26 -0.97
N HIS A 54 3.68 -4.03 -0.86
CA HIS A 54 4.36 -3.68 0.39
C HIS A 54 3.82 -2.38 1.00
N GLU A 55 3.71 -1.32 0.21
CA GLU A 55 3.19 -0.04 0.72
C GLU A 55 1.71 -0.09 1.13
N MET A 56 0.92 -0.97 0.50
CA MET A 56 -0.46 -1.22 0.92
C MET A 56 -0.54 -1.93 2.29
N LEU A 57 0.45 -2.74 2.68
CA LEU A 57 0.55 -3.29 4.03
C LEU A 57 0.79 -2.17 5.04
N HIS A 58 1.78 -1.31 4.80
CA HIS A 58 2.04 -0.13 5.63
C HIS A 58 0.81 0.76 5.76
N ALA A 59 0.09 0.98 4.65
CA ALA A 59 -1.15 1.74 4.66
C ALA A 59 -2.22 1.10 5.55
N SER A 60 -2.39 -0.22 5.46
CA SER A 60 -3.40 -0.97 6.21
C SER A 60 -3.12 -0.93 7.71
N LEU A 61 -1.87 -1.20 8.12
CA LEU A 61 -1.44 -1.13 9.52
C LEU A 61 -1.61 0.26 10.11
N ALA A 62 -1.30 1.31 9.34
CA ALA A 62 -1.45 2.67 9.82
C ALA A 62 -2.92 3.11 9.88
N ILE A 63 -3.76 2.67 8.94
CA ILE A 63 -5.20 2.97 8.94
C ILE A 63 -5.92 2.27 10.10
N SER A 64 -5.53 1.04 10.43
CA SER A 64 -6.06 0.33 11.60
C SER A 64 -5.55 0.86 12.94
N GLY A 65 -4.51 1.70 12.92
CA GLY A 65 -3.83 2.21 14.12
C GLY A 65 -2.72 1.31 14.64
N LEU A 66 -2.57 0.09 14.09
CA LEU A 66 -1.58 -0.89 14.54
C LEU A 66 -0.14 -0.49 14.29
N SER A 67 0.13 0.41 13.34
CA SER A 67 1.48 0.97 13.16
C SER A 67 1.96 1.82 14.35
N TYR A 68 1.06 2.16 15.27
CA TYR A 68 1.33 2.97 16.46
C TYR A 68 1.21 2.16 17.75
N SER A 69 0.98 0.84 17.66
CA SER A 69 0.92 -0.03 18.83
C SER A 69 2.29 -0.16 19.49
N GLU A 70 2.31 -0.11 20.82
CA GLU A 70 3.53 -0.30 21.62
C GLU A 70 3.91 -1.78 21.78
N SER A 71 2.94 -2.68 21.66
CA SER A 71 3.13 -4.13 21.67
C SER A 71 2.68 -4.77 20.36
N TYR A 72 3.31 -5.90 20.03
CA TYR A 72 2.89 -6.75 18.93
C TYR A 72 1.86 -7.77 19.43
N GLU A 73 0.61 -7.58 19.04
CA GLU A 73 -0.47 -8.53 19.26
C GLU A 73 -0.79 -9.25 17.95
N GLU A 74 -0.39 -10.52 17.83
CA GLU A 74 -0.49 -11.28 16.58
C GLU A 74 -1.91 -11.25 15.98
N GLU A 75 -2.93 -11.53 16.80
CA GLU A 75 -4.33 -11.55 16.35
C GLU A 75 -4.78 -10.18 15.81
N SER A 76 -4.28 -9.08 16.35
CA SER A 76 -4.61 -7.75 15.83
C SER A 76 -4.07 -7.55 14.41
N ILE A 77 -2.87 -8.05 14.15
CA ILE A 77 -2.26 -8.02 12.82
C ILE A 77 -3.02 -8.94 11.87
N VAL A 78 -3.34 -10.16 12.30
CA VAL A 78 -4.16 -11.12 11.51
C VAL A 78 -5.49 -10.47 11.11
N ARG A 79 -6.22 -9.86 12.05
CA ARG A 79 -7.48 -9.14 11.77
C ARG A 79 -7.29 -7.98 10.80
N CYS A 80 -6.21 -7.21 10.93
CA CYS A 80 -5.90 -6.16 9.97
C CYS A 80 -5.61 -6.71 8.58
N MET A 81 -4.97 -7.87 8.48
CA MET A 81 -4.72 -8.49 7.19
C MET A 81 -6.01 -8.95 6.53
N ASP A 82 -6.85 -9.67 7.27
CA ASP A 82 -8.10 -10.27 6.78
C ASP A 82 -9.16 -9.22 6.42
N GLU A 83 -9.36 -8.22 7.28
CA GLU A 83 -10.49 -7.30 7.15
C GLU A 83 -10.15 -6.01 6.39
N ILE A 84 -8.87 -5.63 6.31
CA ILE A 84 -8.44 -4.36 5.71
C ILE A 84 -7.55 -4.58 4.50
N TYR A 85 -6.45 -5.31 4.65
CA TYR A 85 -5.43 -5.41 3.61
C TYR A 85 -5.85 -6.33 2.45
N PHE A 86 -6.17 -7.60 2.71
CA PHE A 86 -6.50 -8.55 1.63
C PHE A 86 -7.68 -8.09 0.76
N PRO A 87 -8.79 -7.58 1.33
CA PRO A 87 -9.89 -7.05 0.51
C PRO A 87 -9.46 -5.86 -0.37
N ALA A 88 -8.57 -4.99 0.14
CA ALA A 88 -8.06 -3.88 -0.64
C ALA A 88 -7.09 -4.34 -1.74
N TRP A 89 -6.23 -5.31 -1.43
CA TRP A 89 -5.27 -5.90 -2.35
C TRP A 89 -5.97 -6.61 -3.51
N GLU A 90 -7.00 -7.41 -3.23
CA GLU A 90 -7.79 -8.07 -4.28
C GLU A 90 -8.44 -7.06 -5.23
N ARG A 91 -9.00 -5.96 -4.70
CA ARG A 91 -9.55 -4.87 -5.52
C ARG A 91 -8.48 -4.17 -6.35
N PHE A 92 -7.28 -3.99 -5.80
CA PHE A 92 -6.15 -3.42 -6.52
C PHE A 92 -5.73 -4.33 -7.67
N THR A 93 -5.49 -5.62 -7.41
CA THR A 93 -5.02 -6.59 -8.40
C THR A 93 -6.00 -6.76 -9.55
N LYS A 94 -7.31 -6.76 -9.27
CA LYS A 94 -8.34 -6.76 -10.32
C LYS A 94 -8.20 -5.58 -11.28
N ARG A 95 -7.84 -4.39 -10.77
CA ARG A 95 -7.67 -3.14 -11.55
C ARG A 95 -6.30 -3.00 -12.20
N PHE A 96 -5.27 -3.60 -11.61
CA PHE A 96 -3.91 -3.58 -12.13
C PHE A 96 -3.74 -4.53 -13.33
N ASN A 97 -4.43 -5.67 -13.27
CA ASN A 97 -4.45 -6.69 -14.33
C ASN A 97 -5.52 -6.46 -15.40
N SER A 98 -6.45 -5.52 -15.22
CA SER A 98 -7.36 -5.13 -16.30
C SER A 98 -6.62 -4.24 -17.30
N GLU A 99 -6.74 -4.62 -18.57
CA GLU A 99 -6.19 -3.91 -19.74
C GLU A 99 -6.68 -2.46 -19.82
#